data_AF-C7DQE9-F1
#
_entry.id   AF-C7DQE9-F1
#
_cell.length_a   1.000
_cell.length_b   1.000
_cell.length_c   1.000
_cell.angle_alpha   90.00
_cell.angle_beta   90.00
_cell.angle_gamma   90.00
#
_symmetry.space_group_name_H-M   'P 1'
#
loop_
_entity.id
_entity.type
_entity.pdbx_description
1 polymer ?
#
loop_
_entity_poly.entity_id
_entity_poly.type
_entity_poly.pdbx_seq_one_letter_code
_entity_poly.pdbx_strand_id
1 'polypeptide(L)'
;QSEQDQQLEGQSQSHKFRDEHQKIHRFQQGDVVALPAGVAHWCYNDGYMKVVAIYVTDIYNSAHQLDPRHRDFFLAGNNKISQQLYRYEARDNSKNVFGGFSVELLSEALGISSGVARQLQCQNDQRGEIVRVVEHG
;
A
#
# COMPACT_ATOMS: atom_id res chain seq x y z
N GLN A 1 -25.01 -48.17 -38.29
CA GLN A 1 -24.69 -48.60 -36.92
C GLN A 1 -23.64 -47.61 -36.43
N SER A 2 -24.05 -46.55 -35.71
CA SER A 2 -24.05 -46.45 -34.22
C SER A 2 -22.60 -46.40 -33.70
N GLU A 3 -22.07 -45.47 -32.91
CA GLU A 3 -22.50 -44.37 -32.03
C GLU A 3 -21.23 -43.51 -31.75
N GLN A 4 -21.34 -42.16 -31.65
CA GLN A 4 -20.97 -41.31 -30.49
C GLN A 4 -19.73 -41.76 -29.69
N ASP A 5 -18.68 -40.93 -29.53
CA ASP A 5 -18.69 -39.94 -28.45
C ASP A 5 -17.83 -38.68 -28.71
N GLN A 6 -18.37 -37.57 -28.20
CA GLN A 6 -17.79 -36.25 -28.08
C GLN A 6 -16.60 -36.24 -27.12
N GLN A 7 -15.52 -35.53 -27.48
CA GLN A 7 -14.74 -34.77 -26.50
C GLN A 7 -14.38 -33.41 -27.10
N LEU A 8 -15.26 -32.46 -26.79
CA LEU A 8 -14.96 -31.04 -26.72
C LEU A 8 -13.91 -30.84 -25.62
N GLU A 9 -12.63 -30.88 -25.96
CA GLU A 9 -11.61 -30.28 -25.11
C GLU A 9 -11.74 -28.78 -25.22
N GLY A 10 -12.51 -28.22 -24.29
CA GLY A 10 -12.54 -26.79 -24.03
C GLY A 10 -11.12 -26.29 -23.84
N GLN A 11 -10.67 -25.48 -24.81
CA GLN A 11 -9.52 -24.59 -24.65
C GLN A 11 -9.88 -23.53 -23.59
N SER A 12 -9.95 -23.94 -22.34
CA SER A 12 -9.84 -23.04 -21.20
C SER A 12 -8.37 -22.64 -21.11
N GLN A 13 -7.96 -21.72 -21.98
CA GLN A 13 -6.75 -20.93 -21.75
C GLN A 13 -7.00 -20.13 -20.47
N SER A 14 -6.70 -20.75 -19.33
CA SER A 14 -6.35 -20.04 -18.12
C SER A 14 -5.11 -19.23 -18.46
N HIS A 15 -5.32 -18.03 -19.01
CA HIS A 15 -4.33 -16.98 -18.96
C HIS A 15 -4.12 -16.69 -17.47
N LYS A 16 -3.17 -17.42 -16.85
CA LYS A 16 -2.67 -17.06 -15.53
C LYS A 16 -2.09 -15.66 -15.68
N PHE A 17 -2.82 -14.68 -15.18
CA PHE A 17 -2.35 -13.31 -15.07
C PHE A 17 -1.01 -13.36 -14.32
N ARG A 18 0.05 -12.95 -15.00
CA ARG A 18 1.37 -12.84 -14.39
C ARG A 18 1.49 -11.42 -13.89
N ASP A 19 1.66 -11.28 -12.58
CA ASP A 19 1.89 -9.98 -11.97
C ASP A 19 3.28 -9.44 -12.35
N GLU A 20 3.35 -8.13 -12.59
CA GLU A 20 4.57 -7.41 -12.92
C GLU A 20 4.73 -6.22 -11.97
N HIS A 21 5.85 -6.19 -11.25
CA HIS A 21 6.11 -5.19 -10.22
C HIS A 21 7.61 -4.88 -10.15
N GLN A 22 7.97 -3.81 -9.43
CA GLN A 22 9.37 -3.48 -9.15
C GLN A 22 10.06 -4.59 -8.34
N LYS A 23 11.39 -4.62 -8.35
CA LYS A 23 12.18 -5.62 -7.62
C LYS A 23 11.88 -5.58 -6.12
N ILE A 24 11.54 -6.74 -5.56
CA ILE A 24 11.35 -6.92 -4.11
C ILE A 24 12.68 -7.35 -3.49
N HIS A 25 13.07 -6.70 -2.41
CA HIS A 25 14.30 -7.00 -1.66
C HIS A 25 13.98 -7.80 -0.40
N ARG A 26 14.79 -8.83 -0.12
CA ARG A 26 14.80 -9.55 1.16
C ARG A 26 15.69 -8.79 2.14
N PHE A 27 15.32 -8.78 3.40
CA PHE A 27 16.09 -8.17 4.48
C PHE A 27 16.24 -9.13 5.65
N GLN A 28 17.27 -8.90 6.46
CA GLN A 28 17.56 -9.65 7.68
C GLN A 28 18.08 -8.72 8.78
N GLN A 29 18.24 -9.27 9.98
CA GLN A 29 18.83 -8.52 11.10
C GLN A 29 20.25 -8.06 10.73
N GLY A 30 20.53 -6.77 10.95
CA GLY A 30 21.82 -6.15 10.65
C GLY A 30 21.86 -5.39 9.32
N ASP A 31 20.87 -5.56 8.45
CA ASP A 31 20.80 -4.80 7.20
C ASP A 31 20.51 -3.31 7.44
N VAL A 32 21.12 -2.45 6.61
CA VAL A 32 20.89 -1.01 6.59
C VAL A 32 20.34 -0.63 5.22
N VAL A 33 19.16 0.01 5.20
CA VAL A 33 18.49 0.43 3.98
C VAL A 33 18.46 1.96 3.92
N ALA A 34 18.96 2.53 2.82
CA ALA A 34 18.89 3.96 2.55
C ALA A 34 17.67 4.27 1.67
N LEU A 35 16.81 5.18 2.13
CA LEU A 35 15.57 5.57 1.45
C LEU A 35 15.63 7.07 1.12
N PRO A 36 15.76 7.45 -0.15
CA PRO A 36 15.72 8.85 -0.56
C PRO A 36 14.34 9.50 -0.33
N ALA A 37 14.32 10.83 -0.20
CA ALA A 37 13.07 11.58 -0.10
C ALA A 37 12.16 11.31 -1.31
N GLY A 38 10.87 11.04 -1.05
CA GLY A 38 9.86 10.82 -2.07
C GLY A 38 9.76 9.39 -2.62
N VAL A 39 10.63 8.47 -2.22
CA VAL A 39 10.56 7.06 -2.66
C VAL A 39 9.57 6.27 -1.79
N ALA A 40 8.51 5.77 -2.42
CA ALA A 40 7.54 4.89 -1.78
C ALA A 40 8.20 3.54 -1.40
N HIS A 41 7.90 3.06 -0.21
CA HIS A 41 8.42 1.81 0.31
C HIS A 41 7.39 1.12 1.20
N TRP A 42 7.50 -0.20 1.31
CA TRP A 42 6.68 -1.05 2.16
C TRP A 42 7.53 -2.23 2.64
N CYS A 43 7.15 -2.84 3.75
CA CYS A 43 7.79 -4.06 4.23
C CYS A 43 6.74 -5.10 4.58
N TYR A 44 7.11 -6.37 4.42
CA TYR A 44 6.27 -7.51 4.79
C TYR A 44 7.09 -8.45 5.66
N ASN A 45 6.53 -8.82 6.80
CA ASN A 45 7.12 -9.83 7.67
C ASN A 45 6.52 -11.20 7.32
N ASP A 46 7.25 -11.98 6.53
CA ASP A 46 6.91 -13.36 6.20
C ASP A 46 7.53 -14.39 7.16
N GLY A 47 8.24 -13.92 8.19
CA GLY A 47 8.84 -14.76 9.22
C GLY A 47 7.93 -14.98 10.43
N TYR A 48 8.33 -15.94 11.27
CA TYR A 48 7.63 -16.26 12.52
C TYR A 48 8.00 -15.31 13.67
N MET A 49 9.09 -14.57 13.54
CA MET A 49 9.60 -13.64 14.55
C MET A 49 9.15 -12.22 14.23
N LYS A 50 9.01 -11.38 15.25
CA LYS A 50 8.72 -9.95 15.05
C LYS A 50 9.90 -9.27 14.37
N VAL A 51 9.62 -8.51 13.32
CA VAL A 51 10.57 -7.56 12.73
C VAL A 51 10.55 -6.27 13.55
N VAL A 52 11.74 -5.78 13.91
CA VAL A 52 11.93 -4.48 14.55
C VAL A 52 12.79 -3.62 13.62
N ALA A 53 12.21 -2.53 13.13
CA ALA A 53 12.92 -1.55 12.31
C ALA A 53 13.12 -0.26 13.10
N ILE A 54 14.32 0.31 13.01
CA ILE A 54 14.65 1.63 13.55
C ILE A 54 14.90 2.54 12.36
N TYR A 55 14.15 3.64 12.27
CA TYR A 55 14.28 4.63 11.22
C TYR A 55 14.84 5.94 11.80
N VAL A 56 15.74 6.57 11.04
CA VAL A 56 16.29 7.90 11.34
C VAL A 56 16.05 8.75 10.10
N THR A 57 15.36 9.88 10.28
CA THR A 57 15.05 10.81 9.20
C THR A 57 15.93 12.05 9.32
N ASP A 58 16.73 12.33 8.29
CA ASP A 58 17.48 13.58 8.19
C ASP A 58 16.55 14.71 7.71
N ILE A 59 15.93 15.42 8.67
CA ILE A 59 14.99 16.52 8.38
C ILE A 59 15.67 17.80 7.86
N TYR A 60 17.00 17.90 7.93
CA TYR A 60 17.78 19.04 7.43
C TYR A 60 18.48 18.75 6.10
N ASN A 61 18.25 17.59 5.52
CA ASN A 61 18.78 17.22 4.21
C ASN A 61 18.29 18.19 3.13
N SER A 62 19.15 18.57 2.17
CA SER A 62 18.77 19.47 1.07
C SER A 62 17.70 18.90 0.13
N ALA A 63 17.48 17.57 0.15
CA ALA A 63 16.36 16.95 -0.55
C ALA A 63 14.98 17.27 0.09
N HIS A 64 14.97 17.73 1.35
CA HIS A 64 13.75 18.07 2.07
C HIS A 64 13.35 19.54 1.84
N GLN A 65 12.40 19.76 0.94
CA GLN A 65 12.00 21.10 0.46
C GLN A 65 10.76 21.69 1.16
N LEU A 66 10.28 21.07 2.24
CA LEU A 66 9.03 21.45 2.89
C LEU A 66 9.30 22.35 4.12
N ASP A 67 9.30 21.76 5.30
CA ASP A 67 9.47 22.44 6.59
C ASP A 67 10.31 21.53 7.51
N PRO A 68 10.87 22.01 8.64
CA PRO A 68 11.78 21.22 9.46
C PRO A 68 11.03 20.21 10.35
N ARG A 69 10.10 19.44 9.77
CA ARG A 69 9.34 18.37 10.44
C ARG A 69 9.30 17.15 9.54
N HIS A 70 9.31 15.97 10.16
CA HIS A 70 9.05 14.74 9.45
C HIS A 70 7.60 14.72 8.93
N ARG A 71 7.42 14.21 7.71
CA ARG A 71 6.11 14.07 7.07
C ARG A 71 5.99 12.69 6.46
N ASP A 72 4.95 11.99 6.85
CA ASP A 72 4.53 10.73 6.26
C ASP A 72 3.40 10.97 5.24
N PHE A 73 3.53 10.36 4.07
CA PHE A 73 2.50 10.35 3.04
C PHE A 73 2.14 8.90 2.74
N PHE A 74 1.08 8.41 3.39
CA PHE A 74 0.65 7.03 3.24
C PHE A 74 -0.12 6.81 1.94
N LEU A 75 0.24 5.79 1.16
CA LEU A 75 -0.50 5.38 -0.03
C LEU A 75 -1.75 4.56 0.32
N ALA A 76 -1.72 3.81 1.41
CA ALA A 76 -2.85 3.03 1.92
C ALA A 76 -2.92 3.24 3.44
N GLY A 77 -3.86 2.57 4.12
CA GLY A 77 -4.00 2.72 5.56
C GLY A 77 -4.76 3.98 5.97
N ASN A 78 -5.06 4.04 7.25
CA ASN A 78 -5.82 5.13 7.87
C ASN A 78 -5.29 5.35 9.29
N ASN A 79 -4.25 6.18 9.40
CA ASN A 79 -3.59 6.42 10.67
C ASN A 79 -4.30 7.51 11.49
N LYS A 80 -4.73 7.17 12.71
CA LYS A 80 -5.19 8.13 13.71
C LYS A 80 -4.10 8.55 14.71
N ILE A 81 -2.98 7.84 14.74
CA ILE A 81 -1.93 7.87 15.78
C ILE A 81 -0.79 8.85 15.42
N SER A 82 -0.43 9.03 14.13
CA SER A 82 0.65 9.97 13.72
C SER A 82 0.39 11.43 14.14
N GLN A 83 -0.82 11.77 14.56
CA GLN A 83 -1.15 13.08 15.13
C GLN A 83 -0.55 13.32 16.53
N GLN A 84 -0.25 12.27 17.30
CA GLN A 84 0.08 12.43 18.72
C GLN A 84 1.51 12.88 19.02
N LEU A 85 2.50 12.59 18.15
CA LEU A 85 3.88 13.04 18.40
C LEU A 85 4.18 14.45 17.84
N TYR A 86 3.44 14.96 16.85
CA TYR A 86 3.80 16.20 16.16
C TYR A 86 2.64 17.12 15.68
N ARG A 87 1.47 17.19 16.32
CA ARG A 87 0.59 18.40 16.16
C ARG A 87 -0.57 18.51 17.15
N TYR A 88 -0.63 19.67 17.81
CA TYR A 88 -1.82 20.20 18.49
C TYR A 88 -2.92 20.71 17.52
N GLU A 89 -2.72 20.64 16.20
CA GLU A 89 -3.56 21.35 15.21
C GLU A 89 -4.05 20.53 14.01
N ALA A 90 -3.75 19.22 13.93
CA ALA A 90 -4.27 18.40 12.84
C ALA A 90 -5.49 17.59 13.28
N ARG A 91 -6.56 18.24 13.72
CA ARG A 91 -7.87 17.59 14.01
C ARG A 91 -8.58 17.04 12.77
N ASP A 92 -7.91 16.95 11.64
CA ASP A 92 -8.49 16.40 10.43
C ASP A 92 -8.03 14.95 10.29
N ASN A 93 -8.99 14.06 10.04
CA ASN A 93 -8.76 12.63 9.83
C ASN A 93 -7.56 12.46 8.87
N SER A 94 -6.43 11.97 9.38
CA SER A 94 -5.28 11.64 8.55
C SER A 94 -5.68 10.44 7.68
N LYS A 95 -6.15 10.74 6.48
CA LYS A 95 -6.43 9.78 5.43
C LYS A 95 -5.15 9.57 4.63
N ASN A 96 -5.00 8.41 4.00
CA ASN A 96 -4.00 8.23 2.95
C ASN A 96 -4.13 9.33 1.87
N VAL A 97 -3.14 9.44 0.99
CA VAL A 97 -3.11 10.48 -0.05
C VAL A 97 -4.38 10.51 -0.93
N PHE A 98 -5.05 9.37 -1.13
CA PHE A 98 -6.28 9.28 -1.91
C PHE A 98 -7.47 9.98 -1.23
N GLY A 99 -7.46 10.09 0.10
CA GLY A 99 -8.49 10.81 0.86
C GLY A 99 -8.53 12.31 0.61
N GLY A 100 -7.50 12.88 -0.03
CA GLY A 100 -7.44 14.29 -0.46
C GLY A 100 -8.12 14.57 -1.80
N PHE A 101 -8.56 13.54 -2.54
CA PHE A 101 -9.18 13.68 -3.85
C PHE A 101 -10.68 13.32 -3.82
N SER A 102 -11.46 13.81 -4.78
CA SER A 102 -12.85 13.39 -4.94
C SER A 102 -12.93 11.96 -5.49
N VAL A 103 -14.04 11.27 -5.22
CA VAL A 103 -14.26 9.90 -5.71
C VAL A 103 -14.37 9.90 -7.24
N GLU A 104 -14.99 10.94 -7.80
CA GLU A 104 -15.18 11.13 -9.23
C GLU A 104 -13.82 11.23 -9.94
N LEU A 105 -12.92 12.10 -9.45
CA LEU A 105 -11.59 12.27 -10.01
C LEU A 105 -10.76 10.98 -9.96
N LEU A 106 -10.79 10.27 -8.82
CA LEU A 106 -10.09 8.99 -8.68
C LEU A 106 -10.63 7.92 -9.63
N SER A 107 -11.96 7.88 -9.80
CA SER A 107 -12.61 6.91 -10.69
C SER A 107 -12.22 7.14 -12.14
N GLU A 108 -12.24 8.39 -12.59
CA GLU A 108 -11.87 8.80 -13.94
C GLU A 108 -10.38 8.58 -14.22
N ALA A 109 -9.50 9.04 -13.32
CA ALA A 109 -8.06 8.98 -13.53
C ALA A 109 -7.51 7.55 -13.55
N LEU A 110 -8.09 6.64 -12.77
CA LEU A 110 -7.64 5.24 -12.66
C LEU A 110 -8.47 4.26 -13.50
N GLY A 111 -9.56 4.71 -14.13
CA GLY A 111 -10.46 3.84 -14.90
C GLY A 111 -11.16 2.79 -14.02
N ILE A 112 -11.52 3.15 -12.79
CA ILE A 112 -12.13 2.25 -11.79
C ILE A 112 -13.54 2.69 -11.42
N SER A 113 -14.32 1.80 -10.80
CA SER A 113 -15.64 2.17 -10.29
C SER A 113 -15.54 3.09 -9.08
N SER A 114 -16.57 3.91 -8.87
CA SER A 114 -16.68 4.77 -7.67
C SER A 114 -16.68 3.97 -6.35
N GLY A 115 -17.10 2.70 -6.40
CA GLY A 115 -16.98 1.77 -5.27
C GLY A 115 -15.52 1.47 -4.93
N VAL A 116 -14.69 1.14 -5.93
CA VAL A 116 -13.26 0.87 -5.74
C VAL A 116 -12.52 2.15 -5.36
N ALA A 117 -12.84 3.30 -5.97
CA ALA A 117 -12.27 4.59 -5.60
C ALA A 117 -12.56 4.94 -4.12
N ARG A 118 -13.77 4.69 -3.61
CA ARG A 118 -14.08 4.82 -2.18
C ARG A 118 -13.28 3.86 -1.29
N GLN A 119 -13.03 2.64 -1.75
CA GLN A 119 -12.20 1.67 -1.02
C GLN A 119 -10.75 2.14 -0.92
N LEU A 120 -10.17 2.71 -1.98
CA LEU A 120 -8.81 3.27 -1.98
C LEU A 120 -8.62 4.37 -0.92
N GLN A 121 -9.66 5.14 -0.60
CA GLN A 121 -9.59 6.20 0.40
C GLN A 121 -9.56 5.70 1.85
N CYS A 122 -9.80 4.40 2.09
CA CYS A 122 -9.74 3.77 3.42
C CYS A 122 -10.55 4.48 4.53
N GLN A 123 -11.62 5.22 4.20
CA GLN A 123 -12.28 6.14 5.15
C GLN A 123 -12.87 5.43 6.39
N ASN A 124 -13.28 4.17 6.24
CA ASN A 124 -13.85 3.34 7.30
C ASN A 124 -12.88 2.25 7.80
N ASP A 125 -11.63 2.29 7.36
CA ASP A 125 -10.61 1.34 7.79
C ASP A 125 -10.01 1.78 9.13
N GLN A 126 -9.87 0.84 10.07
CA GLN A 126 -9.32 1.09 11.42
C GLN A 126 -8.06 0.27 11.69
N ARG A 127 -7.54 -0.44 10.68
CA ARG A 127 -6.37 -1.32 10.83
C ARG A 127 -5.07 -0.52 10.99
N GLY A 128 -5.06 0.75 10.61
CA GLY A 128 -3.86 1.60 10.60
C GLY A 128 -2.93 1.28 9.43
N GLU A 129 -1.63 1.52 9.62
CA GLU A 129 -0.60 1.39 8.58
C GLU A 129 0.08 0.01 8.56
N ILE A 130 -0.01 -0.74 9.65
CA ILE A 130 0.53 -2.10 9.76
C ILE A 130 -0.66 -3.06 9.80
N VAL A 131 -0.90 -3.74 8.68
CA VAL A 131 -2.06 -4.63 8.53
C VAL A 131 -1.65 -6.10 8.56
N ARG A 132 -2.57 -6.95 9.04
CA ARG A 132 -2.42 -8.41 8.93
C ARG A 132 -2.81 -8.86 7.53
N VAL A 133 -1.91 -9.53 6.84
CA VAL A 133 -2.22 -10.27 5.61
C VAL A 133 -2.89 -11.59 6.00
N VAL A 134 -4.03 -11.89 5.39
CA VAL A 134 -4.76 -13.16 5.57
C VAL A 134 -4.70 -13.88 4.24
N GLU A 135 -4.14 -15.08 4.21
CA GLU A 135 -4.19 -15.93 3.01
C GLU A 135 -5.61 -16.48 2.89
N HIS A 136 -6.25 -16.19 1.76
CA HIS A 136 -7.45 -16.91 1.34
C HIS A 136 -6.98 -18.11 0.53
N GLY A 137 -7.15 -19.31 1.10
CA GLY A 137 -6.88 -20.59 0.43
C GLY A 137 -7.84 -20.88 -0.70
#